data_AF-A0A955EA73-F1
#
_entry.id   AF-A0A955EA73-F1
#
_cell.length_a   1.000
_cell.length_b   1.000
_cell.length_c   1.000
_cell.angle_alpha   90.00
_cell.angle_beta   90.00
_cell.angle_gamma   90.00
#
_symmetry.space_group_name_H-M   'P 1'
#
loop_
_entity.id
_entity.type
_entity.pdbx_description
1 polymer ?
#
loop_
_entity_poly.entity_id
_entity_poly.type
_entity_poly.pdbx_seq_one_letter_code
_entity_poly.pdbx_strand_id
1 'polypeptide(L)'
;DGRIIGQPRDESHAREIIRALRNTDHEVVTGVAIISADQRLIFSDSAHVIVGDIPDASIESYLASAQWRGKAGAYNLAERQQAGWPIEVTGDPTTVMGLPMQRLREIFDLKPIGAAAS
;
A
#
# COMPACT_ATOMS: atom_id res chain seq x y z
N ASP A 1 -12.50 -8.17 -6.93
CA ASP A 1 -12.64 -8.54 -8.37
C ASP A 1 -11.38 -9.07 -9.05
N GLY A 2 -10.24 -9.24 -8.37
CA GLY A 2 -9.01 -9.78 -8.98
C GLY A 2 -8.35 -8.88 -10.03
N ARG A 3 -8.83 -7.65 -10.23
CA ARG A 3 -8.22 -6.66 -11.13
C ARG A 3 -7.04 -6.00 -10.45
N ILE A 4 -5.90 -5.93 -11.16
CA ILE A 4 -4.72 -5.21 -10.68
C ILE A 4 -4.96 -3.71 -10.84
N ILE A 5 -4.86 -2.97 -9.74
CA ILE A 5 -4.97 -1.51 -9.72
C ILE A 5 -3.56 -0.93 -9.70
N GLY A 6 -3.11 -0.46 -10.87
CA GLY A 6 -1.80 0.16 -11.04
C GLY A 6 -1.77 1.64 -10.63
N GLN A 7 -0.71 2.32 -11.08
CA GLN A 7 -0.65 3.78 -10.99
C GLN A 7 -1.63 4.41 -11.99
N PRO A 8 -2.33 5.50 -11.60
CA PRO A 8 -3.15 6.25 -12.53
C PRO A 8 -2.31 6.86 -13.66
N ARG A 9 -2.88 6.93 -14.87
CA ARG A 9 -2.20 7.45 -16.07
C ARG A 9 -2.31 8.97 -16.16
N ASP A 10 -3.43 9.48 -15.68
CA ASP A 10 -3.84 10.88 -15.67
C ASP A 10 -4.84 11.08 -14.53
N GLU A 11 -5.31 12.32 -14.36
CA GLU A 11 -6.24 12.67 -13.30
C GLU A 11 -7.62 12.02 -13.46
N SER A 12 -8.07 11.77 -14.70
CA SER A 12 -9.34 11.07 -14.96
C SER A 12 -9.26 9.63 -14.46
N HIS A 13 -8.16 8.93 -14.78
CA HIS A 13 -7.93 7.57 -14.30
C HIS A 13 -7.78 7.53 -12.77
N ALA A 14 -7.14 8.53 -12.15
CA ALA A 14 -7.08 8.64 -10.69
C ALA A 14 -8.48 8.79 -10.07
N ARG A 15 -9.34 9.62 -10.66
CA ARG A 15 -10.74 9.80 -10.24
C ARG A 15 -11.54 8.50 -10.34
N GLU A 16 -11.40 7.78 -11.45
CA GLU A 16 -12.02 6.48 -11.66
C GLU A 16 -11.60 5.47 -10.59
N ILE A 17 -10.29 5.37 -10.31
CA ILE A 17 -9.77 4.48 -9.27
C ILE A 17 -10.35 4.84 -7.91
N ILE A 18 -10.23 6.10 -7.46
CA ILE A 18 -10.67 6.49 -6.11
C ILE A 18 -12.18 6.30 -5.94
N ARG A 19 -12.98 6.62 -6.98
CA ARG A 19 -14.43 6.36 -6.95
C ARG A 19 -14.77 4.88 -6.92
N ALA A 20 -14.00 4.05 -7.62
CA ALA A 20 -14.16 2.60 -7.54
C ALA A 20 -13.81 2.05 -6.15
N LEU A 21 -12.87 2.68 -5.45
CA LEU A 21 -12.48 2.31 -4.08
C LEU A 21 -13.47 2.80 -3.01
N ARG A 22 -14.26 3.84 -3.26
CA ARG A 22 -15.24 4.38 -2.30
C ARG A 22 -16.28 3.31 -1.92
N ASN A 23 -16.52 3.15 -0.62
CA ASN A 23 -17.42 2.14 -0.04
C ASN A 23 -17.11 0.71 -0.52
N THR A 24 -15.84 0.41 -0.74
CA THR A 24 -15.38 -0.91 -1.17
C THR A 24 -14.15 -1.35 -0.38
N ASP A 25 -13.82 -2.62 -0.53
CA ASP A 25 -12.57 -3.20 -0.07
C ASP A 25 -11.61 -3.51 -1.23
N HIS A 26 -10.31 -3.48 -0.92
CA HIS A 26 -9.27 -3.97 -1.81
C HIS A 26 -8.12 -4.59 -1.03
N GLU A 27 -7.42 -5.52 -1.68
CA GLU A 27 -6.22 -6.13 -1.13
C GLU A 27 -4.97 -5.41 -1.66
N VAL A 28 -4.04 -5.12 -0.76
CA VAL A 28 -2.70 -4.62 -1.09
C VAL A 28 -1.69 -5.71 -0.75
N VAL A 29 -0.95 -6.14 -1.77
CA VAL A 29 0.09 -7.17 -1.65
C VAL A 29 1.45 -6.53 -1.88
N THR A 30 2.36 -6.69 -0.92
CA THR A 30 3.73 -6.20 -1.03
C THR A 30 4.69 -7.39 -1.04
N GLY A 31 5.45 -7.53 -2.13
CA GLY A 31 6.54 -8.48 -2.26
C GLY A 31 7.87 -7.89 -1.78
N VAL A 32 8.64 -8.68 -1.04
CA VAL A 32 9.97 -8.32 -0.54
C VAL A 32 10.97 -9.38 -0.96
N ALA A 33 12.12 -8.94 -1.48
CA ALA A 33 13.28 -9.78 -1.73
C ALA A 33 14.47 -9.25 -0.93
N ILE A 34 15.02 -10.09 -0.05
CA ILE A 34 16.26 -9.83 0.67
C ILE A 34 17.36 -10.67 0.04
N ILE A 35 18.44 -10.03 -0.38
CA ILE A 35 19.52 -10.65 -1.15
C ILE A 35 20.86 -10.28 -0.50
N SER A 36 21.64 -11.30 -0.14
CA SER A 36 23.06 -11.20 0.23
C SER A 36 23.92 -11.96 -0.77
N ALA A 37 25.23 -12.06 -0.52
CA ALA A 37 26.14 -12.84 -1.36
C ALA A 37 25.81 -14.34 -1.40
N ASP A 38 25.28 -14.87 -0.29
CA ASP A 38 25.06 -16.30 -0.03
C ASP A 38 23.59 -16.67 0.17
N GLN A 39 22.70 -15.68 0.36
CA GLN A 39 21.29 -15.92 0.69
C GLN A 39 20.35 -15.09 -0.19
N ARG A 40 19.23 -15.72 -0.54
CA ARG A 40 18.08 -15.09 -1.16
C ARG A 40 16.83 -15.52 -0.43
N LEU A 41 16.13 -14.56 0.15
CA LEU A 41 14.84 -14.77 0.80
C LEU A 41 13.79 -13.92 0.10
N ILE A 42 12.71 -14.54 -0.33
CA ILE A 42 11.58 -13.86 -0.97
C ILE A 42 10.33 -14.20 -0.18
N PHE A 43 9.55 -13.17 0.13
CA PHE A 43 8.23 -13.34 0.71
C PHE A 43 7.29 -12.24 0.23
N SER A 44 6.01 -12.43 0.48
CA SER A 44 4.99 -11.40 0.30
C SER A 44 4.13 -11.31 1.53
N ASP A 45 3.60 -10.13 1.78
CA ASP A 45 2.59 -9.89 2.79
C ASP A 45 1.37 -9.23 2.15
N SER A 46 0.19 -9.43 2.74
CA SER A 46 -1.04 -8.80 2.27
C SER A 46 -1.80 -8.13 3.40
N ALA A 47 -2.44 -7.01 3.05
CA ALA A 47 -3.32 -6.26 3.93
C ALA A 47 -4.61 -5.95 3.18
N HIS A 48 -5.73 -6.06 3.88
CA HIS A 48 -7.04 -5.74 3.37
C HIS A 48 -7.42 -4.32 3.81
N VAL A 49 -7.86 -3.50 2.86
CA VAL A 49 -8.17 -2.09 3.09
C VAL A 49 -9.63 -1.84 2.73
N ILE A 50 -10.36 -1.21 3.63
CA ILE A 50 -11.72 -0.72 3.39
C ILE A 50 -11.66 0.79 3.32
N VAL A 51 -12.21 1.37 2.25
CA VAL A 51 -12.37 2.81 2.11
C VAL A 51 -13.85 3.11 2.19
N GLY A 52 -14.26 3.87 3.20
CA GLY A 52 -15.64 4.27 3.42
C GLY A 52 -16.11 5.36 2.47
N ASP A 53 -17.16 6.07 2.86
CA ASP A 53 -17.77 7.11 2.05
C ASP A 53 -16.92 8.40 2.10
N ILE A 54 -16.25 8.71 0.99
CA ILE A 54 -15.47 9.93 0.82
C ILE A 54 -16.32 10.95 0.07
N PRO A 55 -16.57 12.18 0.58
CA PRO A 55 -17.31 13.20 -0.16
C PRO A 55 -16.67 13.52 -1.52
N ASP A 56 -17.48 13.79 -2.56
CA ASP A 56 -16.96 14.15 -3.90
C ASP A 56 -16.02 15.36 -3.85
N ALA A 57 -16.35 16.39 -3.06
CA ALA A 57 -15.50 17.55 -2.89
C ALA A 57 -14.10 17.20 -2.34
N SER A 58 -14.01 16.20 -1.45
CA SER A 58 -12.74 15.72 -0.91
C SER A 58 -11.92 14.97 -1.95
N ILE A 59 -12.56 14.20 -2.83
CA ILE A 59 -11.90 13.55 -3.97
C ILE A 59 -11.35 14.61 -4.93
N GLU A 60 -12.17 15.59 -5.35
CA GLU A 60 -11.72 16.60 -6.31
C GLU A 60 -10.59 17.47 -5.76
N SER A 61 -10.67 17.85 -4.47
CA SER A 61 -9.57 18.56 -3.79
C SER A 61 -8.27 17.75 -3.77
N TYR A 62 -8.36 16.45 -3.52
CA TYR A 62 -7.21 15.56 -3.56
C TYR A 62 -6.64 15.37 -4.97
N LEU A 63 -7.49 15.28 -5.99
CA LEU A 63 -7.07 15.18 -7.37
C LEU A 63 -6.31 16.44 -7.81
N ALA A 64 -6.83 17.61 -7.45
CA ALA A 64 -6.20 18.90 -7.74
C ALA A 64 -4.83 19.07 -7.06
N SER A 65 -4.60 18.43 -5.91
CA SER A 65 -3.31 18.52 -5.20
C SER A 65 -2.17 17.76 -5.88
N ALA A 66 -2.46 16.96 -6.91
CA ALA A 66 -1.50 16.08 -7.59
C ALA A 66 -0.85 14.99 -6.73
N GLN A 67 -1.21 14.89 -5.44
CA GLN A 67 -0.61 13.95 -4.49
C GLN A 67 -0.93 12.49 -4.83
N TRP A 68 -1.87 12.20 -5.72
CA TRP A 68 -2.17 10.85 -6.22
C TRP A 68 -1.11 10.28 -7.18
N ARG A 69 -0.26 11.14 -7.78
CA ARG A 69 0.72 10.74 -8.79
C ARG A 69 1.75 9.75 -8.21
N GLY A 70 2.10 8.75 -9.02
CA GLY A 70 3.10 7.74 -8.69
C GLY A 70 2.66 6.71 -7.64
N LYS A 71 1.38 6.71 -7.25
CA LYS A 71 0.84 5.80 -6.23
C LYS A 71 -0.08 4.77 -6.87
N ALA A 72 0.19 3.49 -6.66
CA ALA A 72 -0.75 2.44 -7.02
C ALA A 72 -2.04 2.62 -6.22
N GLY A 73 -3.20 2.43 -6.84
CA GLY A 73 -4.48 2.76 -6.20
C GLY A 73 -4.77 4.27 -6.10
N ALA A 74 -3.90 5.13 -6.63
CA ALA A 74 -4.06 6.58 -6.67
C ALA A 74 -4.14 7.28 -5.29
N TYR A 75 -3.78 6.62 -4.19
CA TYR A 75 -3.71 7.26 -2.87
C TYR A 75 -2.54 6.79 -2.00
N ASN A 76 -2.20 7.58 -0.97
CA ASN A 76 -1.27 7.16 0.10
C ASN A 76 -2.06 6.99 1.40
N LEU A 77 -1.92 5.83 2.04
CA LEU A 77 -2.67 5.47 3.24
C LEU A 77 -2.53 6.52 4.35
N ALA A 78 -1.30 6.82 4.78
CA ALA A 78 -1.04 7.71 5.90
C ALA A 78 -1.53 9.14 5.64
N GLU A 79 -1.24 9.67 4.45
CA GLU A 79 -1.69 11.01 4.07
C GLU A 79 -3.23 11.12 4.06
N ARG A 80 -3.92 10.08 3.57
CA ARG A 80 -5.39 10.10 3.47
C ARG A 80 -6.06 9.90 4.83
N GLN A 81 -5.53 9.02 5.68
CA GLN A 81 -5.99 8.89 7.06
C GLN A 81 -5.79 10.20 7.84
N GLN A 82 -4.64 10.86 7.68
CA GLN A 82 -4.38 12.17 8.29
C GLN A 82 -5.33 13.27 7.76
N ALA A 83 -5.71 13.18 6.48
CA ALA A 83 -6.71 14.05 5.86
C ALA A 83 -8.16 13.68 6.20
N GLY A 84 -8.38 12.70 7.09
CA GLY A 84 -9.70 12.32 7.58
C GLY A 84 -10.50 11.40 6.66
N TRP A 85 -9.88 10.73 5.68
CA TRP A 85 -10.58 9.70 4.91
C TRP A 85 -10.90 8.51 5.82
N PRO A 86 -12.13 7.95 5.75
CA PRO A 86 -12.50 6.76 6.50
C PRO A 86 -11.82 5.53 5.87
N ILE A 87 -10.62 5.19 6.33
CA ILE A 87 -9.84 4.05 5.83
C ILE A 87 -9.49 3.12 6.97
N GLU A 88 -9.97 1.89 6.89
CA GLU A 88 -9.68 0.82 7.82
C GLU A 88 -8.73 -0.19 7.16
N VAL A 89 -7.79 -0.72 7.95
CA VAL A 89 -6.80 -1.69 7.48
C VAL A 89 -6.83 -2.91 8.40
N THR A 90 -7.00 -4.09 7.80
CA THR A 90 -6.80 -5.38 8.45
C THR A 90 -5.52 -6.01 7.92
N GLY A 91 -4.54 -6.25 8.79
CA GLY A 91 -3.18 -6.66 8.43
C GLY A 91 -2.14 -5.62 8.86
N ASP A 92 -0.92 -5.70 8.33
CA ASP A 92 0.15 -4.74 8.62
C ASP A 92 -0.03 -3.47 7.77
N PRO A 93 -0.27 -2.28 8.36
CA PRO A 93 -0.40 -1.03 7.60
C PRO A 93 0.86 -0.66 6.82
N THR A 94 2.03 -1.12 7.25
CA THR A 94 3.28 -0.86 6.54
C THR A 94 3.40 -1.68 5.25
N THR A 95 2.70 -2.83 5.16
CA THR A 95 2.46 -3.54 3.89
C THR A 95 1.78 -2.64 2.87
N VAL A 96 0.73 -1.91 3.28
CA VAL A 96 0.04 -0.94 2.41
C VAL A 96 0.94 0.24 2.04
N MET A 97 1.85 0.64 2.95
CA MET A 97 2.83 1.71 2.69
C MET A 97 4.01 1.24 1.81
N GLY A 98 4.10 -0.06 1.52
CA GLY A 98 5.08 -0.63 0.57
C GLY A 98 6.23 -1.42 1.20
N LEU A 99 6.25 -1.64 2.52
CA LEU A 99 7.23 -2.52 3.17
C LEU A 99 6.62 -3.16 4.44
N PRO A 100 6.38 -4.48 4.47
CA PRO A 100 5.80 -5.19 5.62
C PRO A 100 6.77 -5.26 6.81
N MET A 101 6.84 -4.21 7.60
CA MET A 101 7.83 -4.03 8.66
C MET A 101 7.68 -5.04 9.79
N GLN A 102 6.47 -5.51 10.10
CA GLN A 102 6.26 -6.53 11.13
C GLN A 102 6.96 -7.83 10.70
N ARG A 103 6.62 -8.31 9.51
CA ARG A 103 7.16 -9.56 8.95
C ARG A 103 8.65 -9.46 8.64
N LEU A 104 9.10 -8.29 8.16
CA LEU A 104 10.52 -8.03 7.92
C LEU A 104 11.33 -8.16 9.22
N ARG A 105 10.84 -7.60 10.32
CA ARG A 105 11.50 -7.67 11.63
C ARG A 105 11.59 -9.11 12.14
N GLU A 106 10.51 -9.87 12.07
CA GLU A 106 10.49 -11.29 12.45
C GLU A 106 11.56 -12.10 11.69
N ILE A 107 11.74 -11.81 10.39
CA ILE A 107 12.77 -12.48 9.58
C ILE A 107 14.18 -12.12 10.06
N PHE A 108 14.46 -10.83 10.31
CA PHE A 108 15.78 -10.39 10.78
C PHE A 108 16.10 -10.90 12.19
N ASP A 109 15.10 -11.00 13.07
CA ASP A 109 15.27 -11.51 14.43
C ASP A 109 15.54 -13.03 14.43
N LEU A 110 14.92 -13.79 13.52
CA LEU A 110 15.07 -15.25 13.41
C LEU A 110 16.29 -15.68 12.57
N LYS A 111 16.73 -14.84 11.63
CA LYS A 111 17.84 -15.11 10.73
C LYS A 111 18.68 -13.83 10.56
N PRO A 112 19.79 -13.68 11.29
CA PRO A 112 20.69 -12.57 11.05
C PRO A 112 21.30 -12.72 9.65
N ILE A 113 20.82 -11.91 8.71
CA ILE A 113 21.30 -11.88 7.33
C ILE A 113 22.66 -11.17 7.35
N GLY A 114 23.72 -11.87 6.96
CA GLY A 114 25.08 -11.32 6.93
C GLY A 114 25.86 -11.41 8.25
N ALA A 115 25.38 -12.14 9.27
CA ALA A 115 26.27 -12.57 10.33
C ALA A 115 27.30 -13.54 9.72
N ALA A 116 28.55 -13.10 9.64
CA ALA A 116 29.65 -13.96 9.22
C ALA A 116 29.60 -15.25 10.03
N ALA A 117 29.75 -16.40 9.35
CA ALA A 117 30.09 -17.64 10.03
C ALA A 117 31.40 -17.42 10.78
N SER A 118 31.31 -17.13 12.08
CA SER A 118 32.42 -17.09 13.02
C SER A 118 32.71 -18.48 13.53
#